data_AF-A0A7S0LQ07-F1
#
_entry.id   AF-A0A7S0LQ07-F1
#
_cell.length_a   1.000
_cell.length_b   1.000
_cell.length_c   1.000
_cell.angle_alpha   90.00
_cell.angle_beta   90.00
_cell.angle_gamma   90.00
#
_symmetry.space_group_name_H-M   'P 1'
#
loop_
_entity.id
_entity.type
_entity.pdbx_description
1 polymer ?
#
loop_
_entity_poly.entity_id
_entity_poly.type
_entity_poly.pdbx_seq_one_letter_code
_entity_poly.pdbx_strand_id
1 'polypeptide(L)'
;HMPVGRTIAHGGAYVFGMPTQEFHVDAVACVEDLPRSELKSSWERKKPPKAHTQPLQVHFCRNEFLISNMAEPKTAWRHEYPWLPQVGPETLLVLQVCGWFHSNYAGFEKNMQLALNGTRERIGKPDWGKQVVVISSNIGHDDCHNLTDWPLKTPINYSTPHKYGWHNIYMLNRRAKEMVSEVGGTFIDITTPLGYRPDGHIETDCGHWCLPGPYDLAATLLHNFVV
;
A
#
# COMPACT_ATOMS: atom_id res chain seq x y z
N HIS A 1 -5.01 -28.55 -21.03
CA HIS A 1 -6.35 -28.17 -20.53
C HIS A 1 -6.45 -28.50 -19.05
N MET A 2 -6.52 -27.48 -18.19
CA MET A 2 -6.89 -27.62 -16.77
C MET A 2 -8.22 -26.88 -16.53
N PRO A 3 -9.07 -27.36 -15.62
CA PRO A 3 -10.46 -26.92 -15.54
C PRO A 3 -10.57 -25.54 -14.91
N VAL A 4 -11.47 -24.73 -15.47
CA VAL A 4 -11.97 -23.47 -14.92
C VAL A 4 -12.64 -23.76 -13.57
N GLY A 5 -11.85 -23.67 -12.50
CA GLY A 5 -12.26 -23.91 -11.12
C GLY A 5 -12.28 -22.61 -10.33
N ARG A 6 -13.49 -22.12 -10.08
CA ARG A 6 -13.89 -21.03 -9.17
C ARG A 6 -12.86 -20.72 -8.06
N THR A 7 -12.38 -19.48 -8.02
CA THR A 7 -11.89 -18.84 -6.80
C THR A 7 -12.41 -17.41 -6.71
N ILE A 8 -12.80 -17.05 -5.49
CA ILE A 8 -13.74 -16.00 -5.13
C ILE A 8 -12.95 -14.88 -4.43
N ALA A 9 -13.14 -13.64 -4.92
CA ALA A 9 -12.99 -12.33 -4.27
C ALA A 9 -11.62 -11.87 -3.71
N HIS A 10 -11.14 -10.70 -4.18
CA HIS A 10 -9.82 -10.12 -3.84
C HIS A 10 -9.85 -8.57 -3.75
N GLY A 11 -9.13 -7.94 -2.82
CA GLY A 11 -8.83 -6.50 -2.74
C GLY A 11 -8.15 -6.09 -1.42
N GLY A 12 -7.08 -5.26 -1.42
CA GLY A 12 -6.03 -5.23 -0.37
C GLY A 12 -5.83 -4.03 0.56
N ALA A 13 -5.07 -4.26 1.66
CA ALA A 13 -4.67 -3.35 2.74
C ALA A 13 -3.17 -3.25 2.83
N TYR A 14 -2.71 -2.08 3.26
CA TYR A 14 -1.43 -1.94 3.91
C TYR A 14 -1.70 -1.28 5.26
N VAL A 15 -0.82 -1.38 6.25
CA VAL A 15 -0.91 -0.59 7.48
C VAL A 15 0.45 0.05 7.65
N PHE A 16 0.54 1.37 7.57
CA PHE A 16 1.78 2.10 7.85
C PHE A 16 1.64 2.91 9.14
N GLY A 17 2.56 2.69 10.08
CA GLY A 17 3.08 3.79 10.92
C GLY A 17 4.23 4.45 10.16
N MET A 18 4.44 5.75 10.27
CA MET A 18 5.45 6.49 9.48
C MET A 18 6.82 6.61 10.19
N PRO A 19 7.97 6.69 9.47
CA PRO A 19 8.16 7.39 8.20
C PRO A 19 8.67 6.53 7.04
N THR A 20 8.17 6.87 5.84
CA THR A 20 8.76 6.89 4.48
C THR A 20 9.67 5.77 3.95
N GLN A 21 10.38 5.03 4.80
CA GLN A 21 11.31 3.97 4.44
C GLN A 21 10.68 2.58 4.30
N GLU A 22 9.35 2.43 4.33
CA GLU A 22 8.71 1.11 4.11
C GLU A 22 7.67 1.09 2.98
N PHE A 23 7.55 2.18 2.22
CA PHE A 23 7.29 2.03 0.77
C PHE A 23 8.38 1.17 0.11
N HIS A 24 9.51 0.97 0.80
CA HIS A 24 10.52 -0.04 0.47
C HIS A 24 10.03 -1.48 0.54
N VAL A 25 8.92 -1.91 1.14
CA VAL A 25 8.64 -3.37 1.14
C VAL A 25 8.31 -3.90 -0.27
N ASP A 26 7.70 -3.07 -1.13
CA ASP A 26 7.58 -3.36 -2.57
C ASP A 26 8.93 -3.20 -3.31
N ALA A 27 9.87 -2.41 -2.79
CA ALA A 27 11.20 -2.22 -3.38
C ALA A 27 12.29 -3.17 -2.81
N VAL A 28 12.05 -3.82 -1.65
CA VAL A 28 12.97 -4.75 -0.97
C VAL A 28 12.96 -6.10 -1.68
N ALA A 29 11.95 -6.37 -2.51
CA ALA A 29 12.02 -7.40 -3.53
C ALA A 29 13.22 -7.21 -4.50
N CYS A 30 13.83 -6.01 -4.58
CA CYS A 30 15.04 -5.76 -5.37
C CYS A 30 16.36 -6.04 -4.65
N VAL A 31 16.34 -6.43 -3.38
CA VAL A 31 17.57 -6.59 -2.59
C VAL A 31 17.99 -8.07 -2.49
N GLU A 32 17.28 -8.98 -3.14
CA GLU A 32 17.66 -10.41 -3.13
C GLU A 32 18.92 -10.75 -3.94
N ASP A 33 19.42 -9.83 -4.79
CA ASP A 33 20.61 -10.06 -5.64
C ASP A 33 21.91 -9.38 -5.13
N LEU A 34 21.90 -8.67 -4.00
CA LEU A 34 23.13 -8.15 -3.39
C LEU A 34 23.67 -9.11 -2.31
N PRO A 35 25.00 -9.31 -2.20
CA PRO A 35 25.58 -10.25 -1.25
C PRO A 35 25.12 -9.95 0.19
N ARG A 36 24.43 -10.94 0.79
CA ARG A 36 23.72 -10.89 2.09
C ARG A 36 24.58 -10.58 3.33
N SER A 37 25.85 -10.17 3.18
CA SER A 37 26.75 -9.92 4.31
C SER A 37 26.69 -8.51 4.88
N GLU A 38 26.14 -7.53 4.14
CA GLU A 38 26.16 -6.11 4.56
C GLU A 38 24.81 -5.59 5.08
N LEU A 39 23.70 -6.24 4.73
CA LEU A 39 22.39 -5.96 5.32
C LEU A 39 22.20 -6.75 6.61
N LYS A 40 23.01 -6.42 7.60
CA LYS A 40 22.59 -6.66 8.98
C LYS A 40 21.53 -5.59 9.28
N SER A 41 20.27 -6.01 9.39
CA SER A 41 19.23 -5.23 10.06
C SER A 41 19.53 -5.14 11.56
N SER A 42 20.63 -4.48 11.91
CA SER A 42 21.01 -4.24 13.30
C SER A 42 20.18 -3.07 13.84
N TRP A 43 18.94 -3.35 14.23
CA TRP A 43 18.28 -2.57 15.26
C TRP A 43 18.86 -2.93 16.63
N GLU A 44 20.18 -2.78 16.79
CA GLU A 44 20.80 -2.73 18.12
C GLU A 44 20.66 -1.30 18.63
N ARG A 45 19.92 -1.17 19.74
CA ARG A 45 19.71 0.07 20.48
C ARG A 45 21.06 0.69 20.90
N LYS A 46 21.65 1.53 20.05
CA LYS A 46 22.54 2.58 20.54
C LYS A 46 21.66 3.63 21.22
N LYS A 47 21.93 3.90 22.50
CA LYS A 47 21.14 4.84 23.32
C LYS A 47 20.90 6.14 22.54
N PRO A 48 19.65 6.58 22.40
CA PRO A 48 19.34 7.79 21.66
C PRO A 48 19.98 9.02 22.35
N PRO A 49 20.32 10.07 21.59
CA PRO A 49 20.72 11.35 22.17
C PRO A 49 19.60 11.88 23.07
N LYS A 50 19.96 12.56 24.16
CA LYS A 50 19.00 13.20 25.07
C LYS A 50 18.33 14.40 24.36
N ALA A 51 17.32 14.13 23.55
CA ALA A 51 16.33 15.10 23.09
C ALA A 51 14.94 14.49 23.30
N HIS A 52 14.01 15.28 23.84
CA HIS A 52 12.72 14.88 24.38
C HIS A 52 11.65 14.51 23.33
N THR A 53 11.96 13.65 22.36
CA THR A 53 10.96 13.03 21.47
C THR A 53 11.44 11.64 21.11
N GLN A 54 10.77 10.60 21.60
CA GLN A 54 11.00 9.26 21.06
C GLN A 54 10.62 9.28 19.56
N PRO A 55 11.40 8.63 18.68
CA PRO A 55 11.01 8.53 17.27
C PRO A 55 9.65 7.82 17.15
N LEU A 56 8.84 8.25 16.19
CA LEU A 56 7.57 7.61 15.84
C LEU A 56 7.82 6.13 15.52
N GLN A 57 7.03 5.23 16.10
CA GLN A 57 7.15 3.80 15.85
C GLN A 57 6.39 3.42 14.57
N VAL A 58 7.05 2.65 13.71
CA VAL A 58 6.52 2.14 12.45
C VAL A 58 6.22 0.67 12.58
N HIS A 59 5.03 0.27 12.15
CA HIS A 59 4.66 -1.12 11.97
C HIS A 59 4.15 -1.30 10.55
N PHE A 60 4.74 -2.26 9.82
CA PHE A 60 4.26 -2.72 8.53
C PHE A 60 3.61 -4.09 8.67
N CYS A 61 2.48 -4.26 8.00
CA CYS A 61 1.80 -5.55 7.90
C CYS A 61 1.36 -5.79 6.45
N ARG A 62 1.89 -6.82 5.82
CA ARG A 62 1.48 -7.22 4.47
C ARG A 62 0.12 -7.91 4.55
N ASN A 63 -0.92 -7.24 4.04
CA ASN A 63 -2.27 -7.81 3.98
C ASN A 63 -2.92 -7.48 2.63
N GLU A 64 -2.55 -8.22 1.59
CA GLU A 64 -2.96 -7.98 0.21
C GLU A 64 -4.48 -8.01 -0.02
N PHE A 65 -5.27 -8.37 1.00
CA PHE A 65 -6.72 -8.48 0.92
C PHE A 65 -7.53 -7.68 1.96
N LEU A 66 -6.94 -6.76 2.74
CA LEU A 66 -7.69 -6.04 3.80
C LEU A 66 -8.39 -6.99 4.78
N ILE A 67 -7.98 -8.24 4.85
CA ILE A 67 -8.67 -9.24 5.65
C ILE A 67 -8.39 -8.91 7.11
N SER A 68 -9.46 -8.74 7.88
CA SER A 68 -9.41 -8.50 9.32
C SER A 68 -9.24 -9.81 10.08
N ASN A 69 -8.29 -10.64 9.67
CA ASN A 69 -7.99 -11.89 10.34
C ASN A 69 -7.26 -11.62 11.66
N MET A 70 -7.54 -12.47 12.65
CA MET A 70 -6.97 -12.36 13.99
C MET A 70 -5.77 -13.30 14.19
N ALA A 71 -5.49 -14.17 13.22
CA ALA A 71 -4.43 -15.17 13.28
C ALA A 71 -3.76 -15.29 11.91
N GLU A 72 -2.46 -15.62 11.92
CA GLU A 72 -1.69 -15.81 10.69
C GLU A 72 -2.26 -16.93 9.81
N PRO A 73 -2.28 -16.72 8.48
CA PRO A 73 -2.71 -17.75 7.55
C PRO A 73 -1.75 -18.95 7.60
N LYS A 74 -2.30 -20.17 7.52
CA LYS A 74 -1.51 -21.41 7.58
C LYS A 74 -0.73 -21.72 6.30
N THR A 75 -0.82 -20.88 5.26
CA THR A 75 -0.21 -21.12 3.94
C THR A 75 0.82 -20.05 3.63
N ALA A 76 2.01 -20.46 3.18
CA ALA A 76 3.11 -19.54 2.84
C ALA A 76 2.79 -18.57 1.68
N TRP A 77 1.74 -18.83 0.92
CA TRP A 77 1.35 -18.06 -0.28
C TRP A 77 0.24 -17.04 -0.04
N ARG A 78 -0.22 -16.88 1.21
CA ARG A 78 -1.23 -15.88 1.56
C ARG A 78 -0.61 -14.83 2.44
N HIS A 79 -0.38 -13.65 1.86
CA HIS A 79 0.10 -12.50 2.60
C HIS A 79 -1.08 -11.77 3.23
N GLU A 80 -1.70 -12.43 4.20
CA GLU A 80 -2.86 -11.96 4.96
C GLU A 80 -2.45 -11.82 6.43
N TYR A 81 -1.37 -11.11 6.75
CA TYR A 81 -0.92 -11.06 8.15
C TYR A 81 -1.91 -10.26 9.02
N PRO A 82 -2.13 -10.67 10.29
CA PRO A 82 -3.08 -10.00 11.17
C PRO A 82 -2.56 -8.61 11.55
N TRP A 83 -3.25 -7.57 11.10
CA TRP A 83 -2.90 -6.17 11.36
C TRP A 83 -3.83 -5.49 12.37
N LEU A 84 -5.12 -5.82 12.33
CA LEU A 84 -6.13 -5.16 13.14
C LEU A 84 -5.84 -5.22 14.66
N PRO A 85 -5.29 -6.32 15.23
CA PRO A 85 -4.85 -6.35 16.62
C PRO A 85 -3.88 -5.25 17.06
N GLN A 86 -3.11 -4.70 16.12
CA GLN A 86 -2.08 -3.68 16.37
C GLN A 86 -2.65 -2.26 16.39
N VAL A 87 -3.88 -2.07 15.92
CA VAL A 87 -4.56 -0.76 15.93
C VAL A 87 -5.07 -0.47 17.35
N GLY A 88 -4.75 0.72 17.84
CA GLY A 88 -5.23 1.27 19.11
C GLY A 88 -5.48 2.78 19.05
N PRO A 89 -5.84 3.41 20.19
CA PRO A 89 -6.27 4.82 20.25
C PRO A 89 -5.27 5.86 19.71
N GLU A 90 -3.99 5.52 19.69
CA GLU A 90 -2.88 6.40 19.26
C GLU A 90 -2.35 6.03 17.86
N THR A 91 -3.06 5.17 17.12
CA THR A 91 -2.60 4.63 15.84
C THR A 91 -3.10 5.47 14.67
N LEU A 92 -2.19 6.12 13.95
CA LEU A 92 -2.45 6.52 12.57
C LEU A 92 -2.47 5.26 11.68
N LEU A 93 -3.67 4.87 11.22
CA LEU A 93 -3.84 3.78 10.28
C LEU A 93 -3.70 4.29 8.84
N VAL A 94 -2.71 3.77 8.13
CA VAL A 94 -2.52 4.10 6.71
C VAL A 94 -2.74 2.86 5.86
N LEU A 95 -3.81 2.85 5.08
CA LEU A 95 -4.14 1.81 4.11
C LEU A 95 -3.65 2.18 2.72
N GLN A 96 -3.32 1.20 1.88
CA GLN A 96 -3.13 1.43 0.45
C GLN A 96 -4.02 0.50 -0.35
N VAL A 97 -4.65 1.03 -1.41
CA VAL A 97 -5.47 0.23 -2.33
C VAL A 97 -4.56 -0.70 -3.12
N CYS A 98 -4.84 -2.01 -3.10
CA CYS A 98 -4.13 -2.97 -3.95
C CYS A 98 -4.89 -3.16 -5.28
N GLY A 99 -4.32 -2.65 -6.37
CA GLY A 99 -4.83 -2.84 -7.74
C GLY A 99 -4.28 -4.10 -8.45
N TRP A 100 -3.39 -4.83 -7.80
CA TRP A 100 -2.83 -6.08 -8.29
C TRP A 100 -3.78 -7.25 -7.98
N PHE A 101 -3.79 -8.27 -8.85
CA PHE A 101 -4.52 -9.54 -8.66
C PHE A 101 -6.05 -9.47 -8.80
N HIS A 102 -6.55 -8.86 -9.88
CA HIS A 102 -7.95 -9.01 -10.32
C HIS A 102 -8.97 -8.74 -9.21
N SER A 103 -8.82 -7.59 -8.54
CA SER A 103 -9.61 -7.28 -7.37
C SER A 103 -11.11 -7.30 -7.69
N ASN A 104 -11.84 -8.23 -7.08
CA ASN A 104 -13.30 -8.25 -7.10
C ASN A 104 -13.79 -7.03 -6.32
N TYR A 105 -14.46 -6.12 -7.02
CA TYR A 105 -15.02 -4.90 -6.44
C TYR A 105 -15.83 -5.15 -5.16
N ALA A 106 -16.71 -6.16 -5.16
CA ALA A 106 -17.54 -6.47 -3.99
C ALA A 106 -16.72 -7.03 -2.81
N GLY A 107 -15.63 -7.75 -3.10
CA GLY A 107 -14.70 -8.25 -2.08
C GLY A 107 -13.90 -7.11 -1.46
N PHE A 108 -13.36 -6.23 -2.29
CA PHE A 108 -12.66 -5.02 -1.87
C PHE A 108 -13.53 -4.16 -0.96
N GLU A 109 -14.75 -3.81 -1.40
CA GLU A 109 -15.68 -2.99 -0.63
C GLU A 109 -16.02 -3.61 0.72
N LYS A 110 -16.34 -4.91 0.73
CA LYS A 110 -16.63 -5.63 1.98
C LYS A 110 -15.45 -5.59 2.95
N ASN A 111 -14.23 -5.83 2.46
CA ASN A 111 -13.04 -5.88 3.31
C ASN A 111 -12.66 -4.49 3.83
N MET A 112 -12.80 -3.45 3.01
CA MET A 112 -12.60 -2.07 3.44
C MET A 112 -13.62 -1.68 4.53
N GLN A 113 -14.89 -2.05 4.35
CA GLN A 113 -15.91 -1.79 5.37
C GLN A 113 -15.59 -2.48 6.70
N LEU A 114 -15.14 -3.74 6.65
CA LEU A 114 -14.72 -4.49 7.85
C LEU A 114 -13.50 -3.84 8.52
N ALA A 115 -12.51 -3.41 7.73
CA ALA A 115 -11.32 -2.73 8.21
C ALA A 115 -11.68 -1.42 8.93
N LEU A 116 -12.53 -0.58 8.32
CA LEU A 116 -13.02 0.66 8.93
C LEU A 116 -13.79 0.41 10.22
N ASN A 117 -14.70 -0.56 10.23
CA ASN A 117 -15.49 -0.87 11.42
C ASN A 117 -14.61 -1.37 12.57
N GLY A 118 -13.68 -2.30 12.30
CA GLY A 118 -12.74 -2.79 13.31
C GLY A 118 -11.81 -1.69 13.83
N THR A 119 -11.37 -0.79 12.95
CA THR A 119 -10.55 0.36 13.32
C THR A 119 -11.31 1.30 14.25
N ARG A 120 -12.57 1.62 13.91
CA ARG A 120 -13.45 2.43 14.76
C ARG A 120 -13.61 1.85 16.17
N GLU A 121 -13.79 0.55 16.28
CA GLU A 121 -13.93 -0.14 17.57
C GLU A 121 -12.66 -0.05 18.41
N ARG A 122 -11.49 -0.04 17.77
CA ARG A 122 -10.17 -0.05 18.45
C ARG A 122 -9.63 1.33 18.78
N ILE A 123 -9.79 2.30 17.89
CA ILE A 123 -9.37 3.68 18.13
C ILE A 123 -10.30 4.36 19.15
N GLY A 124 -11.62 4.09 19.06
CA GLY A 124 -12.61 4.69 19.94
C GLY A 124 -13.08 6.08 19.50
N LYS A 125 -14.19 6.57 20.06
CA LYS A 125 -14.81 7.87 19.74
C LYS A 125 -14.29 8.99 20.64
N PRO A 126 -14.37 10.29 20.22
CA PRO A 126 -14.81 10.80 18.91
C PRO A 126 -13.69 10.88 17.86
N ASP A 127 -14.05 11.11 16.60
CA ASP A 127 -13.14 11.44 15.48
C ASP A 127 -12.06 10.41 15.06
N TRP A 128 -12.25 9.13 15.37
CA TRP A 128 -11.34 8.04 14.95
C TRP A 128 -10.95 8.08 13.47
N GLY A 129 -11.85 8.53 12.58
CA GLY A 129 -11.60 8.59 11.14
C GLY A 129 -10.47 9.55 10.76
N LYS A 130 -10.19 10.58 11.56
CA LYS A 130 -9.04 11.49 11.32
C LYS A 130 -7.69 10.78 11.42
N GLN A 131 -7.66 9.62 12.10
CA GLN A 131 -6.49 8.75 12.19
C GLN A 131 -6.42 7.73 11.05
N VAL A 132 -7.29 7.83 10.04
CA VAL A 132 -7.30 6.92 8.88
C VAL A 132 -6.88 7.67 7.63
N VAL A 133 -5.83 7.15 6.99
CA VAL A 133 -5.36 7.58 5.66
C VAL A 133 -5.49 6.40 4.72
N VAL A 134 -6.01 6.62 3.52
CA VAL A 134 -6.03 5.64 2.44
C VAL A 134 -5.27 6.21 1.25
N ILE A 135 -4.22 5.51 0.83
CA ILE A 135 -3.41 5.83 -0.33
C ILE A 135 -3.95 5.05 -1.52
N SER A 136 -4.05 5.70 -2.67
CA SER A 136 -4.48 5.06 -3.91
C SER A 136 -3.48 3.99 -4.36
N SER A 137 -3.90 3.10 -5.27
CA SER A 137 -3.02 2.06 -5.78
C SER A 137 -1.81 2.64 -6.51
N ASN A 138 -0.68 1.95 -6.46
CA ASN A 138 0.34 2.16 -7.48
C ASN A 138 -0.20 1.72 -8.85
N ILE A 139 0.44 2.16 -9.93
CA ILE A 139 0.14 1.75 -11.30
C ILE A 139 1.43 1.21 -11.91
N GLY A 140 1.34 0.21 -12.77
CA GLY A 140 2.48 -0.21 -13.57
C GLY A 140 2.42 0.37 -14.99
N HIS A 141 3.50 0.20 -15.75
CA HIS A 141 3.60 0.71 -17.13
C HIS A 141 4.10 -0.40 -18.06
N ASP A 142 3.27 -0.92 -18.96
CA ASP A 142 3.76 -1.94 -19.91
C ASP A 142 4.96 -1.41 -20.70
N ASP A 143 5.95 -2.29 -20.88
CA ASP A 143 7.18 -1.99 -21.59
C ASP A 143 7.84 -0.69 -21.11
N CYS A 144 7.81 -0.43 -19.79
CA CYS A 144 8.36 0.76 -19.14
C CYS A 144 9.78 1.12 -19.60
N HIS A 145 10.61 0.12 -19.91
CA HIS A 145 11.98 0.29 -20.40
C HIS A 145 12.09 0.83 -21.84
N ASN A 146 11.04 0.69 -22.65
CA ASN A 146 10.99 1.22 -24.02
C ASN A 146 10.41 2.64 -24.08
N LEU A 147 9.86 3.13 -22.98
CA LEU A 147 9.31 4.48 -22.88
C LEU A 147 10.45 5.48 -22.62
N THR A 148 10.73 6.30 -23.62
CA THR A 148 11.86 7.25 -23.62
C THR A 148 11.41 8.70 -23.64
N ASP A 149 10.16 8.99 -23.25
CA ASP A 149 9.61 10.34 -23.18
C ASP A 149 9.06 10.66 -21.77
N TRP A 150 9.84 10.33 -20.74
CA TRP A 150 9.62 10.64 -19.34
C TRP A 150 9.97 12.10 -18.89
N PRO A 151 9.18 12.71 -17.98
CA PRO A 151 7.81 12.32 -17.63
C PRO A 151 6.90 12.35 -18.85
N LEU A 152 5.96 11.40 -18.93
CA LEU A 152 5.05 11.32 -20.07
C LEU A 152 4.23 12.62 -20.22
N LYS A 153 3.84 12.97 -21.44
CA LYS A 153 2.89 14.08 -21.67
C LYS A 153 1.45 13.71 -21.35
N THR A 154 1.13 12.42 -21.49
CA THR A 154 -0.18 11.83 -21.23
C THR A 154 0.03 10.66 -20.29
N PRO A 155 -0.72 10.54 -19.18
CA PRO A 155 -0.51 9.45 -18.25
C PRO A 155 -1.00 8.14 -18.85
N ILE A 156 -0.35 7.04 -18.48
CA ILE A 156 -0.91 5.71 -18.75
C ILE A 156 -2.22 5.57 -17.98
N ASN A 157 -3.24 5.10 -18.70
CA ASN A 157 -4.54 4.78 -18.15
C ASN A 157 -5.07 3.52 -18.85
N TYR A 158 -5.16 2.44 -18.09
CA TYR A 158 -5.69 1.18 -18.57
C TYR A 158 -7.23 1.22 -18.60
N SER A 159 -7.81 1.34 -19.79
CA SER A 159 -9.25 1.27 -20.01
C SER A 159 -9.72 -0.11 -20.46
N THR A 160 -8.82 -0.96 -20.94
CA THR A 160 -9.09 -2.33 -21.40
C THR A 160 -8.56 -3.37 -20.42
N PRO A 161 -9.15 -4.58 -20.36
CA PRO A 161 -8.66 -5.65 -19.50
C PRO A 161 -7.14 -5.86 -19.64
N HIS A 162 -6.45 -5.68 -18.53
CA HIS A 162 -5.00 -5.81 -18.42
C HIS A 162 -4.63 -7.08 -17.63
N LYS A 163 -3.54 -7.76 -18.03
CA LYS A 163 -3.10 -9.04 -17.43
C LYS A 163 -2.85 -8.97 -15.92
N TYR A 164 -2.45 -7.80 -15.41
CA TYR A 164 -2.22 -7.59 -13.97
C TYR A 164 -3.40 -6.93 -13.25
N GLY A 165 -4.54 -6.74 -13.93
CA GLY A 165 -5.73 -6.13 -13.33
C GLY A 165 -5.71 -4.61 -13.25
N TRP A 166 -4.68 -3.93 -13.79
CA TRP A 166 -4.49 -2.47 -13.68
C TRP A 166 -5.66 -1.62 -14.20
N HIS A 167 -6.47 -2.14 -15.12
CA HIS A 167 -7.72 -1.52 -15.56
C HIS A 167 -8.76 -1.28 -14.45
N ASN A 168 -8.66 -1.98 -13.33
CA ASN A 168 -9.58 -1.81 -12.20
C ASN A 168 -9.11 -0.74 -11.21
N ILE A 169 -7.87 -0.26 -11.30
CA ILE A 169 -7.26 0.64 -10.31
C ILE A 169 -8.14 1.88 -10.06
N TYR A 170 -8.56 2.59 -11.10
CA TYR A 170 -9.34 3.81 -10.95
C TYR A 170 -10.72 3.59 -10.33
N MET A 171 -11.35 2.45 -10.63
CA MET A 171 -12.62 2.07 -10.01
C MET A 171 -12.44 1.82 -8.52
N LEU A 172 -11.42 1.05 -8.12
CA LEU A 172 -11.14 0.74 -6.72
C LEU A 172 -10.73 1.99 -5.94
N ASN A 173 -9.86 2.83 -6.51
CA ASN A 173 -9.44 4.10 -5.93
C ASN A 173 -10.61 5.04 -5.69
N ARG A 174 -11.53 5.16 -6.67
CA ARG A 174 -12.74 5.96 -6.51
C ARG A 174 -13.55 5.47 -5.33
N ARG A 175 -13.78 4.15 -5.24
CA ARG A 175 -14.57 3.59 -4.14
C ARG A 175 -13.87 3.76 -2.79
N ALA A 176 -12.57 3.55 -2.73
CA ALA A 176 -11.77 3.77 -1.53
C ALA A 176 -11.88 5.22 -1.04
N LYS A 177 -11.79 6.19 -1.97
CA LYS A 177 -11.94 7.63 -1.69
C LYS A 177 -13.30 7.96 -1.11
N GLU A 178 -14.37 7.42 -1.67
CA GLU A 178 -15.73 7.59 -1.14
C GLU A 178 -15.84 7.07 0.29
N MET A 179 -15.46 5.81 0.52
CA MET A 179 -15.60 5.15 1.81
C MET A 179 -14.75 5.79 2.92
N VAL A 180 -13.52 6.24 2.62
CA VAL A 180 -12.69 6.93 3.63
C VAL A 180 -13.23 8.32 3.94
N SER A 181 -13.82 9.01 2.96
CA SER A 181 -14.45 10.32 3.16
C SER A 181 -15.69 10.21 4.05
N GLU A 182 -16.49 9.15 3.89
CA GLU A 182 -17.69 8.88 4.72
C GLU A 182 -17.38 8.77 6.22
N VAL A 183 -16.15 8.34 6.58
CA VAL A 183 -15.72 8.23 7.98
C VAL A 183 -14.89 9.43 8.46
N GLY A 184 -14.66 10.43 7.60
CA GLY A 184 -13.87 11.62 7.92
C GLY A 184 -12.35 11.39 7.88
N GLY A 185 -11.89 10.36 7.18
CA GLY A 185 -10.46 10.12 6.93
C GLY A 185 -9.96 10.78 5.65
N THR A 186 -8.69 10.53 5.34
CA THR A 186 -7.98 11.20 4.24
C THR A 186 -7.68 10.23 3.11
N PHE A 187 -7.89 10.67 1.86
CA PHE A 187 -7.46 9.93 0.68
C PHE A 187 -6.26 10.62 0.01
N ILE A 188 -5.18 9.89 -0.23
CA ILE A 188 -3.98 10.38 -0.94
C ILE A 188 -3.93 9.72 -2.32
N ASP A 189 -3.96 10.51 -3.39
CA ASP A 189 -3.85 10.02 -4.77
C ASP A 189 -2.39 10.03 -5.24
N ILE A 190 -1.79 8.85 -5.31
CA ILE A 190 -0.48 8.63 -5.93
C ILE A 190 -0.60 8.05 -7.34
N THR A 191 -1.75 7.49 -7.71
CA THR A 191 -1.94 6.82 -9.01
C THR A 191 -1.81 7.82 -10.14
N THR A 192 -2.46 8.97 -10.02
CA THR A 192 -2.47 10.01 -11.06
C THR A 192 -1.06 10.52 -11.37
N PRO A 193 -0.25 10.98 -10.39
CA PRO A 193 1.12 11.42 -10.66
C PRO A 193 2.04 10.28 -11.12
N LEU A 194 1.88 9.07 -10.58
CA LEU A 194 2.72 7.93 -10.98
C LEU A 194 2.44 7.47 -12.41
N GLY A 195 1.23 7.64 -12.94
CA GLY A 195 0.90 7.32 -14.34
C GLY A 195 1.72 8.09 -15.38
N TYR A 196 2.46 9.13 -14.97
CA TYR A 196 3.38 9.87 -15.83
C TYR A 196 4.84 9.40 -15.74
N ARG A 197 5.14 8.45 -14.85
CA ARG A 197 6.50 8.17 -14.38
C ARG A 197 6.91 6.71 -14.63
N PRO A 198 6.85 6.20 -15.87
CA PRO A 198 7.33 4.85 -16.17
C PRO A 198 8.81 4.67 -15.83
N ASP A 199 9.55 5.77 -15.76
CA ASP A 199 10.97 5.83 -15.40
C ASP A 199 11.27 5.51 -13.93
N GLY A 200 10.25 5.46 -13.10
CA GLY A 200 10.40 5.06 -11.71
C GLY A 200 10.39 3.55 -11.51
N HIS A 201 10.18 2.73 -12.54
CA HIS A 201 10.15 1.28 -12.43
C HIS A 201 11.55 0.66 -12.33
N ILE A 202 11.61 -0.58 -11.84
CA ILE A 202 12.83 -1.39 -11.85
C ILE A 202 13.06 -1.90 -13.28
N GLU A 203 14.33 -2.03 -13.67
CA GLU A 203 14.72 -2.36 -15.06
C GLU A 203 14.03 -3.62 -15.60
N THR A 204 13.81 -4.62 -14.76
CA THR A 204 13.20 -5.92 -15.12
C THR A 204 11.72 -6.03 -14.77
N ASP A 205 11.14 -5.02 -14.11
CA ASP A 205 9.79 -5.11 -13.53
C ASP A 205 9.07 -3.76 -13.61
N CYS A 206 8.05 -3.72 -14.46
CA CYS A 206 7.25 -2.52 -14.69
C CYS A 206 6.04 -2.37 -13.76
N GLY A 207 6.07 -3.03 -12.62
CA GLY A 207 5.05 -3.00 -11.60
C GLY A 207 5.56 -2.53 -10.25
N HIS A 208 6.77 -2.94 -9.91
CA HIS A 208 7.50 -2.45 -8.74
C HIS A 208 8.27 -1.18 -9.07
N TRP A 209 8.61 -0.40 -8.04
CA TRP A 209 9.20 0.93 -8.20
C TRP A 209 10.60 0.98 -7.59
N CYS A 210 11.55 1.61 -8.29
CA CYS A 210 12.87 1.94 -7.77
C CYS A 210 12.77 2.92 -6.60
N LEU A 211 13.67 2.76 -5.63
CA LEU A 211 13.87 3.70 -4.54
C LEU A 211 15.36 4.07 -4.43
N PRO A 212 15.70 5.37 -4.27
CA PRO A 212 14.79 6.52 -4.31
C PRO A 212 14.19 6.72 -5.71
N GLY A 213 13.02 7.36 -5.80
CA GLY A 213 12.32 7.51 -7.06
C GLY A 213 10.95 8.18 -6.96
N PRO A 214 10.16 8.16 -8.06
CA PRO A 214 8.83 8.79 -8.10
C PRO A 214 7.87 8.29 -7.02
N TYR A 215 8.08 7.07 -6.55
CA TYR A 215 7.25 6.45 -5.51
C TYR A 215 7.44 7.08 -4.12
N ASP A 216 8.53 7.81 -3.89
CA ASP A 216 8.77 8.62 -2.67
C ASP A 216 7.69 9.70 -2.45
N LEU A 217 6.87 9.98 -3.47
CA LEU A 217 5.72 10.87 -3.36
C LEU A 217 4.74 10.43 -2.28
N ALA A 218 4.47 9.13 -2.14
CA ALA A 218 3.51 8.62 -1.16
C ALA A 218 3.96 8.94 0.28
N ALA A 219 5.24 8.71 0.54
CA ALA A 219 5.96 9.08 1.75
C ALA A 219 5.88 10.58 2.04
N THR A 220 6.16 11.40 1.02
CA THR A 220 6.16 12.86 1.14
C THR A 220 4.78 13.42 1.46
N LEU A 221 3.74 12.94 0.77
CA LEU A 221 2.36 13.37 1.00
C LEU A 221 1.86 12.94 2.38
N LEU A 222 2.20 11.73 2.82
CA LEU A 222 1.84 11.26 4.15
C LEU A 222 2.55 12.07 5.25
N HIS A 223 3.82 12.45 5.05
CA HIS A 223 4.53 13.35 5.97
C HIS A 223 3.84 14.69 6.11
N ASN A 224 3.45 15.31 4.99
CA ASN A 224 2.76 16.60 5.00
C ASN A 224 1.33 16.52 5.56
N PHE A 225 0.76 15.33 5.66
CA PHE A 225 -0.52 15.12 6.32
C PHE A 225 -0.38 15.03 7.85
N VAL A 226 0.71 14.43 8.33
CA VAL A 226 0.92 14.15 9.76
C VAL A 226 1.57 15.32 10.51
N VAL A 227 2.35 16.14 9.82
CA VAL A 227 3.09 17.30 10.36
C VAL A 227 2.35 18.60 10.10
#